data_AF-A0A6I5R4T9-F1
#
_entry.id   AF-A0A6I5R4T9-F1
#
_cell.length_a   1.000
_cell.length_b   1.000
_cell.length_c   1.000
_cell.angle_alpha   90.00
_cell.angle_beta   90.00
_cell.angle_gamma   90.00
#
_symmetry.space_group_name_H-M   'P 1'
#
loop_
_entity.id
_entity.type
_entity.pdbx_description
1 polymer ?
#
loop_
_entity_poly.entity_id
_entity_poly.type
_entity_poly.pdbx_seq_one_letter_code
_entity_poly.pdbx_strand_id
1 'polypeptide(L)' 'MTTASVAIYSTDHQRRVRAAVKRLVIELGYLEHCLSRGLQDANIRAAASGLDSAIDCLNEHLAR' A
#
# COMPACT_ATOMS: atom_id res chain seq x y z
N MET A 1 -28.98 21.95 -17.92
CA MET A 1 -28.50 21.61 -16.55
C MET A 1 -27.27 20.74 -16.72
N THR A 2 -26.08 21.28 -16.51
CA THR A 2 -24.81 20.56 -16.71
C THR A 2 -24.28 20.20 -15.32
N THR A 3 -24.37 18.92 -14.96
CA THR A 3 -23.77 18.39 -13.73
C THR A 3 -22.26 18.52 -13.84
N ALA A 4 -21.68 19.50 -13.13
CA ALA A 4 -20.24 19.58 -12.94
C ALA A 4 -19.80 18.33 -12.18
N SER A 5 -19.12 17.41 -12.86
CA SER A 5 -18.42 16.30 -12.23
C SER A 5 -17.33 16.92 -11.36
N VAL A 6 -17.55 16.97 -10.04
CA VAL A 6 -16.55 17.43 -9.08
C VAL A 6 -15.41 16.42 -9.14
N ALA A 7 -14.40 16.70 -9.96
CA ALA A 7 -13.12 16.04 -9.87
C ALA A 7 -12.57 16.38 -8.48
N ILE A 8 -12.75 15.46 -7.52
CA ILE A 8 -12.10 15.56 -6.21
C ILE A 8 -10.61 15.38 -6.47
N TYR A 9 -9.92 16.51 -6.70
CA TYR A 9 -8.47 16.51 -6.79
C TYR A 9 -7.93 16.14 -5.41
N SER A 10 -7.62 14.85 -5.26
CA SER A 10 -6.87 14.34 -4.12
C SER A 10 -5.65 15.21 -3.92
N THR A 11 -5.47 15.78 -2.73
CA THR A 11 -4.25 16.54 -2.41
C THR A 11 -3.02 15.66 -2.59
N ASP A 12 -1.83 16.25 -2.75
CA ASP A 12 -0.58 15.46 -2.82
C ASP A 12 -0.40 14.54 -1.61
N HIS A 13 -0.78 15.02 -0.43
CA HIS A 13 -0.82 14.23 0.79
C HIS A 13 -1.75 13.01 0.64
N GLN A 14 -3.00 13.20 0.20
CA GLN A 14 -3.94 12.11 -0.02
C GLN A 14 -3.46 11.12 -1.10
N ARG A 15 -2.74 11.59 -2.14
CA ARG A 15 -2.14 10.72 -3.16
C ARG A 15 -1.04 9.85 -2.55
N ARG A 16 -0.18 10.42 -1.71
CA ARG A 16 0.91 9.73 -1.02
C ARG A 16 0.40 8.68 -0.03
N VAL A 17 -0.57 9.05 0.82
CA VAL A 17 -1.23 8.10 1.74
C VAL A 17 -1.85 6.94 0.94
N ARG A 18 -2.57 7.25 -0.14
CA ARG A 18 -3.17 6.21 -1.00
C ARG A 18 -2.13 5.29 -1.64
N ALA A 19 -0.97 5.82 -2.03
CA ALA A 19 0.11 5.01 -2.60
C ALA A 19 0.70 4.04 -1.56
N ALA A 20 0.93 4.50 -0.32
CA ALA A 20 1.39 3.65 0.78
C ALA A 20 0.39 2.54 1.09
N VAL A 21 -0.91 2.87 1.16
CA VAL A 21 -1.98 1.86 1.36
C VAL A 21 -2.06 0.86 0.22
N LYS A 22 -1.93 1.29 -1.04
CA LYS A 22 -1.87 0.36 -2.18
C LYS A 22 -0.70 -0.60 -2.07
N ARG A 23 0.47 -0.11 -1.66
CA ARG A 23 1.66 -0.95 -1.46
C ARG A 23 1.41 -2.00 -0.38
N LEU A 24 0.84 -1.60 0.76
CA LEU A 24 0.43 -2.51 1.83
C LEU A 24 -0.44 -3.67 1.33
N VAL A 25 -1.50 -3.36 0.58
CA VAL A 25 -2.42 -4.38 0.04
C VAL A 25 -1.69 -5.34 -0.91
N ILE A 26 -0.80 -4.83 -1.75
CA ILE A 26 -0.02 -5.66 -2.69
C ILE A 26 0.89 -6.63 -1.93
N GLU A 27 1.65 -6.14 -0.95
CA GLU A 27 2.59 -6.97 -0.19
C GLU A 27 1.86 -7.99 0.70
N LEU A 28 0.68 -7.63 1.25
CA LEU A 28 -0.18 -8.59 1.96
C LEU A 28 -0.66 -9.71 1.05
N GLY A 29 -1.15 -9.36 -0.14
CA GLY A 29 -1.59 -10.36 -1.12
C GLY A 29 -0.43 -11.24 -1.60
N TYR A 30 0.78 -10.66 -1.74
CA TYR A 30 1.96 -11.43 -2.08
C TYR A 30 2.38 -12.38 -0.95
N LEU A 31 2.31 -11.94 0.31
CA LEU A 31 2.57 -12.79 1.47
C LEU A 31 1.58 -13.95 1.57
N GLU A 32 0.28 -13.66 1.43
CA GLU A 32 -0.78 -14.69 1.40
C GLU A 32 -0.55 -15.71 0.28
N HIS A 33 -0.18 -15.22 -0.92
CA HIS A 33 0.19 -16.08 -2.03
C HIS A 33 1.39 -16.98 -1.68
N CYS A 34 2.44 -16.42 -1.07
CA CYS A 34 3.62 -17.19 -0.67
C CYS A 34 3.27 -18.30 0.33
N LEU A 35 2.47 -17.96 1.35
CA LEU A 35 2.05 -18.91 2.38
C LEU A 35 1.16 -20.01 1.81
N SER A 36 0.16 -19.66 1.00
CA SER A 36 -0.77 -20.64 0.39
C SER A 36 -0.09 -21.60 -0.59
N ARG A 37 1.03 -21.19 -1.18
CA ARG A 37 1.82 -22.00 -2.12
C ARG A 37 3.00 -22.72 -1.46
N GLY A 38 3.24 -22.52 -0.16
CA GLY A 38 4.42 -23.06 0.52
C GLY A 38 5.74 -22.56 -0.07
N LEU A 39 5.77 -21.32 -0.56
CA LEU A 39 6.98 -20.72 -1.11
C LEU A 39 8.02 -20.50 0.00
N GLN A 40 9.30 -20.48 -0.39
CA GLN A 40 10.42 -20.43 0.54
C GLN A 40 10.50 -19.14 1.37
N ASP A 41 11.20 -19.24 2.49
CA ASP A 41 11.48 -18.15 3.45
C ASP A 41 11.96 -16.86 2.79
N ALA A 42 12.73 -16.92 1.70
CA ALA A 42 13.21 -15.72 1.01
C ALA A 42 12.07 -14.85 0.47
N ASN A 43 11.01 -15.46 -0.09
CA ASN A 43 9.85 -14.73 -0.62
C ASN A 43 8.99 -14.14 0.51
N ILE A 44 8.83 -14.90 1.59
CA ILE A 44 8.11 -14.45 2.79
C ILE A 44 8.84 -13.26 3.43
N ARG A 45 10.18 -13.33 3.56
CA ARG A 45 10.99 -12.21 4.06
C ARG A 45 10.93 -10.99 3.15
N ALA A 46 10.92 -11.18 1.83
CA ALA A 46 10.78 -10.08 0.89
C ALA A 46 9.41 -9.39 1.05
N ALA A 47 8.33 -10.16 1.14
CA ALA A 47 6.98 -9.62 1.38
C ALA A 47 6.90 -8.89 2.73
N ALA A 48 7.45 -9.46 3.80
CA ALA A 48 7.51 -8.85 5.11
C ALA A 48 8.29 -7.51 5.10
N SER A 49 9.46 -7.47 4.47
CA SER A 49 10.23 -6.22 4.32
C SER A 49 9.49 -5.16 3.49
N GLY A 50 8.73 -5.59 2.48
CA GLY A 50 7.85 -4.73 1.70
C GLY A 50 6.71 -4.14 2.53
N LEU A 51 6.13 -4.93 3.44
CA LEU A 51 5.12 -4.48 4.39
C LEU A 51 5.67 -3.45 5.36
N ASP A 52 6.81 -3.73 5.99
CA ASP A 52 7.46 -2.82 6.94
C ASP A 52 7.71 -1.45 6.28
N SER A 53 8.30 -1.45 5.08
CA SER A 53 8.57 -0.22 4.33
C SER A 53 7.30 0.58 4.00
N ALA A 54 6.19 -0.12 3.71
CA ALA A 54 4.92 0.53 3.39
C ALA A 54 4.23 1.09 4.64
N ILE A 55 4.36 0.42 5.79
CA ILE A 55 3.89 0.89 7.09
C ILE A 55 4.67 2.15 7.50
N ASP A 56 6.00 2.14 7.36
CA ASP A 56 6.84 3.29 7.67
C ASP A 56 6.45 4.50 6.81
N CYS A 57 6.32 4.33 5.49
CA CYS A 57 5.82 5.36 4.59
C CYS A 57 4.43 5.89 4.98
N LEU A 58 3.52 5.01 5.39
CA LEU A 58 2.18 5.42 5.83
C LEU A 58 2.26 6.25 7.12
N ASN A 59 3.02 5.78 8.10
CA ASN A 59 3.21 6.47 9.39
C ASN A 59 3.85 7.86 9.20
N GLU A 60 4.85 7.98 8.34
CA GLU A 60 5.46 9.27 7.99
C GLU A 60 4.46 10.26 7.39
N HIS A 61 3.49 9.76 6.61
CA HIS A 61 2.45 10.61 6.05
C HIS A 61 1.34 10.93 7.05
N LEU A 62 1.01 10.03 7.98
CA LEU A 62 -0.02 10.27 8.99
C LEU A 62 0.45 11.13 10.17
N ALA A 63 1.75 11.16 10.45
CA ALA A 63 2.33 11.97 11.53
C ALA A 63 2.49 13.46 11.18
N ARG A 64 2.15 13.87 9.94
CA ARG A 64 2.23 15.25 9.43
C ARG A 64 0.85 15.87 9.32
#